data_AF-A0A8X6WL76-F1
#
_entry.id   AF-A0A8X6WL76-F1
#
_cell.length_a   1.000
_cell.length_b   1.000
_cell.length_c   1.000
_cell.angle_alpha   90.00
_cell.angle_beta   90.00
_cell.angle_gamma   90.00
#
_symmetry.space_group_name_H-M   'P 1'
#
loop_
_entity.id
_entity.type
_entity.pdbx_description
1 polymer ?
#
loop_
_entity_poly.entity_id
_entity_poly.type
_entity_poly.pdbx_seq_one_letter_code
_entity_poly.pdbx_strand_id
1 'polypeptide(L)'
;MSVQLQRDAAAGNFAKQLMDIGNGRMEIDESTQCITLPANFCKITESIDELVQKVFPNIAQNYKNHQWLSTRAILAAKNIDVNTINFTIQHGIPSETTT
;
A
#
# COMPACT_ATOMS: atom_id res chain seq x y z
N MET A 1 -3.42 -4.67 -13.34
CA MET A 1 -3.70 -5.41 -12.10
C MET A 1 -5.21 -5.44 -11.93
N SER A 2 -5.87 -6.59 -12.14
CA SER A 2 -7.29 -6.77 -11.86
C SER A 2 -7.41 -7.76 -10.71
N VAL A 3 -8.04 -7.33 -9.62
CA VAL A 3 -8.35 -8.20 -8.47
C VAL A 3 -9.84 -8.56 -8.59
N GLN A 4 -10.13 -9.84 -8.74
CA GLN A 4 -11.50 -10.35 -8.81
C GLN A 4 -11.96 -10.72 -7.40
N LEU A 5 -12.73 -9.86 -6.75
CA LEU A 5 -13.28 -10.07 -5.41
C LEU A 5 -14.76 -10.43 -5.53
N GLN A 6 -15.09 -11.72 -5.52
CA GLN A 6 -16.47 -12.18 -5.58
C GLN A 6 -17.14 -11.97 -4.20
N ARG A 7 -18.24 -11.20 -4.19
CA ARG A 7 -19.24 -11.03 -3.09
C ARG A 7 -18.96 -10.00 -1.98
N ASP A 8 -18.19 -8.95 -2.26
CA ASP A 8 -18.12 -7.77 -1.38
C ASP A 8 -18.57 -6.51 -2.15
N ALA A 9 -19.64 -5.86 -1.67
CA ALA A 9 -20.15 -4.62 -2.26
C ALA A 9 -19.10 -3.49 -2.23
N ALA A 10 -18.26 -3.44 -1.19
CA ALA A 10 -17.16 -2.49 -1.11
C ALA A 10 -16.09 -2.78 -2.18
N ALA A 11 -15.78 -4.06 -2.41
CA ALA A 11 -14.82 -4.45 -3.44
C ALA A 11 -15.32 -4.14 -4.87
N GLY A 12 -16.62 -4.34 -5.13
CA GLY A 12 -17.24 -3.97 -6.41
C GLY A 12 -17.15 -2.46 -6.67
N ASN A 13 -17.43 -1.65 -5.65
CA ASN A 13 -17.29 -0.19 -5.73
C ASN A 13 -15.83 0.23 -5.97
N PHE A 14 -14.88 -0.37 -5.25
CA PHE A 14 -13.45 -0.10 -5.44
C PHE A 14 -12.99 -0.43 -6.88
N ALA A 15 -13.39 -1.59 -7.41
CA ALA A 15 -13.05 -1.98 -8.78
C ALA A 15 -13.63 -1.01 -9.82
N LYS A 16 -14.87 -0.55 -9.63
CA LYS A 16 -15.49 0.47 -10.49
C LYS A 16 -14.73 1.80 -10.43
N GLN A 17 -14.41 2.28 -9.22
CA GLN A 17 -13.64 3.52 -9.04
C GLN A 17 -12.27 3.43 -9.73
N LEU A 18 -11.58 2.30 -9.60
CA LEU A 18 -10.31 2.06 -10.29
C LEU A 18 -10.45 2.10 -11.81
N MET A 19 -11.54 1.53 -12.34
CA MET A 19 -11.86 1.55 -13.76
C MET A 19 -12.18 2.96 -14.28
N ASP A 20 -12.90 3.76 -13.50
CA ASP A 20 -13.21 5.15 -13.87
C ASP A 20 -11.94 6.02 -13.88
N ILE A 21 -11.00 5.81 -12.95
CA ILE A 21 -9.67 6.41 -12.97
C ILE A 21 -8.90 5.99 -14.23
N GLY A 22 -8.82 4.68 -14.51
CA GLY A 22 -8.07 4.15 -15.65
C GLY A 22 -8.62 4.57 -17.02
N ASN A 23 -9.93 4.84 -17.12
CA ASN A 23 -10.59 5.32 -18.33
C ASN A 23 -10.62 6.85 -18.45
N GLY A 24 -10.01 7.60 -17.53
CA GLY A 24 -10.02 9.06 -17.56
C GLY A 24 -11.40 9.68 -17.37
N ARG A 25 -12.29 9.02 -16.63
CA ARG A 25 -13.66 9.51 -16.35
C ARG A 25 -13.75 10.38 -15.09
N MET A 26 -12.65 10.51 -14.38
CA MET A 26 -12.55 11.39 -13.21
C MET A 26 -12.41 12.83 -13.68
N GLU A 27 -13.13 13.75 -13.04
CA GLU A 27 -12.95 15.18 -13.28
C GLU A 27 -11.52 15.60 -12.90
N ILE A 28 -10.91 16.40 -13.76
CA ILE A 28 -9.59 16.98 -13.55
C ILE A 28 -9.80 18.43 -13.12
N ASP A 29 -9.22 18.79 -11.99
CA ASP A 29 -9.16 20.19 -11.57
C ASP A 29 -8.23 20.95 -12.52
N GLU A 30 -8.77 21.96 -13.23
CA GLU A 30 -8.02 22.70 -14.26
C GLU A 30 -6.82 23.47 -13.69
N SER A 31 -6.86 23.88 -12.42
CA SER A 31 -5.81 24.68 -11.80
C SER A 31 -4.60 23.84 -11.39
N THR A 32 -4.84 22.63 -10.90
CA THR A 32 -3.82 21.72 -10.38
C THR A 32 -3.43 20.62 -11.36
N GLN A 33 -4.24 20.39 -12.40
CA GLN A 33 -4.12 19.27 -13.33
C GLN A 33 -4.18 17.90 -12.63
N CYS A 34 -4.86 17.83 -11.49
CA CYS A 34 -4.99 16.65 -10.66
C CYS A 34 -6.42 16.13 -10.64
N ILE A 35 -6.57 14.81 -10.46
CA ILE A 35 -7.86 14.20 -10.12
C ILE A 35 -8.05 14.20 -8.59
N THR A 36 -9.29 14.28 -8.15
CA THR A 36 -9.62 14.05 -6.73
C THR A 36 -10.05 12.60 -6.53
N LEU A 37 -9.34 11.88 -5.66
CA LEU A 37 -9.71 10.51 -5.31
C LEU A 37 -10.96 10.52 -4.42
N PRO A 38 -11.91 9.58 -4.61
CA PRO A 38 -13.05 9.44 -3.70
C PRO A 38 -12.59 9.19 -2.26
N ALA A 39 -13.27 9.77 -1.28
CA ALA A 39 -12.88 9.68 0.13
C ALA A 39 -12.80 8.23 0.67
N ASN A 40 -13.55 7.31 0.06
CA ASN A 40 -13.55 5.89 0.42
C ASN A 40 -12.59 5.03 -0.42
N PHE A 41 -11.83 5.63 -1.33
CA PHE A 41 -10.99 4.89 -2.28
C PHE A 41 -9.71 4.35 -1.64
N CYS A 42 -9.05 5.16 -0.82
CA CYS A 42 -7.84 4.77 -0.11
C CYS A 42 -7.85 5.28 1.32
N LYS A 43 -7.06 4.64 2.18
CA LYS A 43 -6.76 5.15 3.52
C LYS A 43 -5.41 5.84 3.45
N ILE A 44 -5.42 7.17 3.61
CA ILE A 44 -4.19 7.94 3.73
C ILE A 44 -3.53 7.61 5.07
N THR A 45 -2.22 7.42 5.05
CA THR A 45 -1.38 7.24 6.24
C THR A 45 -0.60 8.52 6.48
N GLU A 46 -0.37 8.86 7.74
CA GLU A 46 0.34 10.07 8.13
C GLU A 46 1.86 9.92 7.99
N SER A 47 2.38 8.69 8.01
CA SER A 47 3.82 8.41 7.89
C SER A 47 4.14 7.07 7.22
N ILE A 48 5.41 6.91 6.83
CA ILE A 48 5.95 5.63 6.34
C ILE A 48 5.90 4.56 7.45
N ASP A 49 6.17 4.93 8.71
CA ASP A 49 6.10 3.98 9.83
C ASP A 49 4.69 3.43 10.01
N GLU A 50 3.66 4.29 9.93
CA GLU A 50 2.27 3.86 10.02
C GLU A 50 1.89 2.93 8.86
N LEU A 51 2.34 3.24 7.64
CA LEU A 51 2.16 2.38 6.47
C LEU A 51 2.82 1.01 6.67
N VAL A 52 4.07 0.99 7.13
CA VAL A 52 4.83 -0.23 7.40
C VAL A 52 4.15 -1.05 8.49
N GLN A 53 3.69 -0.45 9.59
CA GLN A 53 2.99 -1.17 10.65
C GLN A 53 1.65 -1.77 10.19
N LYS A 54 0.93 -1.07 9.30
CA LYS A 54 -0.33 -1.59 8.73
C LYS A 54 -0.10 -2.78 7.80
N VAL A 55 0.95 -2.76 6.98
CA VAL A 55 1.23 -3.83 6.01
C VAL A 55 2.00 -4.99 6.64
N PHE A 56 3.00 -4.68 7.48
CA PHE A 56 3.88 -5.62 8.17
C PHE A 56 3.75 -5.51 9.70
N PRO A 57 2.57 -5.82 10.28
CA PRO A 57 2.38 -5.73 11.73
C PRO A 57 3.28 -6.76 12.43
N ASN A 58 3.89 -6.35 13.56
CA ASN A 58 4.73 -7.24 14.38
C ASN A 58 5.85 -7.91 13.57
N ILE A 59 6.54 -7.14 12.72
CA ILE A 59 7.59 -7.66 11.84
C ILE A 59 8.72 -8.34 12.63
N ALA A 60 9.03 -7.85 13.85
CA ALA A 60 10.04 -8.45 14.72
C ALA A 60 9.74 -9.91 15.10
N GLN A 61 8.47 -10.30 15.10
CA GLN A 61 8.04 -11.68 15.39
C GLN A 61 7.86 -12.50 14.11
N ASN A 62 7.56 -11.85 12.98
CA ASN A 62 7.18 -12.53 11.73
C ASN A 62 8.28 -12.58 10.67
N TYR A 63 9.43 -11.93 10.86
CA TYR A 63 10.47 -11.79 9.82
C TYR A 63 11.05 -13.13 9.30
N LYS A 64 10.97 -14.22 10.08
CA LYS A 64 11.37 -15.56 9.64
C LYS A 64 10.27 -16.34 8.90
N ASN A 65 9.03 -15.85 8.90
CA ASN A 65 7.90 -16.52 8.27
C ASN A 65 7.75 -16.11 6.80
N HIS A 66 8.38 -16.88 5.91
CA HIS A 66 8.36 -16.61 4.47
C HIS A 66 6.95 -16.59 3.86
N GLN A 67 6.04 -17.45 4.33
CA GLN A 67 4.66 -17.49 3.81
C GLN A 67 3.86 -16.25 4.24
N TRP A 68 4.13 -15.72 5.44
CA TRP A 68 3.52 -14.48 5.90
C TRP A 68 4.05 -13.27 5.12
N LEU A 69 5.37 -13.24 4.85
CA LEU A 69 6.01 -12.18 4.07
C LEU A 69 5.56 -12.18 2.60
N SER A 70 5.41 -13.35 1.98
CA SER A 70 5.10 -13.47 0.55
C SER A 70 3.71 -12.94 0.15
N THR A 71 2.82 -12.74 1.12
CA THR A 71 1.46 -12.21 0.90
C THR A 71 1.34 -10.70 1.08
N ARG A 72 2.47 -10.00 1.30
CA ARG A 72 2.52 -8.57 1.59
C ARG A 72 3.45 -7.84 0.63
N ALA A 73 3.05 -6.66 0.19
CA ALA A 73 3.85 -5.79 -0.66
C ALA A 73 3.50 -4.32 -0.41
N ILE A 74 4.52 -3.46 -0.48
CA ILE A 74 4.36 -2.02 -0.59
C ILE A 74 4.95 -1.61 -1.93
N LEU A 75 4.17 -0.90 -2.73
CA LEU A 75 4.58 -0.38 -4.03
C LEU A 75 4.82 1.12 -3.91
N ALA A 76 5.92 1.58 -4.49
CA ALA A 76 6.26 2.99 -4.60
C ALA A 76 6.61 3.32 -6.05
N ALA A 77 6.34 4.56 -6.46
CA ALA A 77 6.61 4.98 -7.84
C ALA A 77 8.10 5.17 -8.13
N LYS A 78 8.90 5.53 -7.12
CA LYS A 78 10.34 5.81 -7.28
C LYS A 78 11.17 4.88 -6.39
N ASN A 79 12.34 4.50 -6.90
CA ASN A 79 13.30 3.67 -6.16
C ASN A 79 13.82 4.35 -4.89
N ILE A 80 13.89 5.69 -4.86
CA ILE A 80 14.28 6.41 -3.63
C ILE A 80 13.26 6.18 -2.51
N ASP A 81 11.97 6.21 -2.85
CA ASP A 81 10.89 5.96 -1.89
C ASP A 81 10.90 4.48 -1.46
N VAL A 82 11.13 3.55 -2.40
CA VAL A 82 11.31 2.12 -2.11
C VAL A 82 12.47 1.90 -1.13
N ASN A 83 13.61 2.56 -1.32
CA ASN A 83 14.76 2.45 -0.44
C ASN A 83 14.45 2.94 0.98
N THR A 84 13.77 4.09 1.10
CA THR A 84 13.33 4.63 2.39
C THR A 84 12.40 3.65 3.10
N ILE A 85 11.39 3.13 2.40
CA ILE A 85 10.43 2.15 2.96
C ILE A 85 11.16 0.87 3.39
N ASN A 86 12.06 0.34 2.56
CA ASN A 86 12.83 -0.85 2.87
C ASN A 86 13.70 -0.67 4.12
N PHE A 87 14.33 0.49 4.26
CA PHE A 87 15.13 0.83 5.44
C PHE A 87 14.26 0.85 6.70
N THR A 88 13.08 1.47 6.65
CA THR A 88 12.11 1.46 7.75
C THR A 88 11.66 0.05 8.13
N ILE A 89 11.37 -0.82 7.15
CA ILE A 89 11.01 -2.22 7.41
C ILE A 89 12.16 -2.96 8.11
N GLN A 90 13.39 -2.80 7.62
CA GLN A 90 14.58 -3.46 8.18
C GLN A 90 14.87 -3.02 9.61
N HIS A 91 14.63 -1.76 9.96
CA HIS A 91 14.75 -1.26 11.33
C HIS A 91 13.83 -1.98 12.33
N GLY A 92 12.71 -2.54 11.87
CA GLY A 92 11.81 -3.33 12.72
C GLY A 92 12.29 -4.77 12.96
N ILE A 93 13.34 -5.23 12.27
CA ILE A 93 13.87 -6.59 12.39
C ILE A 93 14.94 -6.61 13.49
N PRO A 94 14.87 -7.53 14.47
CA PRO A 94 15.89 -7.70 15.48
C PRO A 94 17.25 -8.02 14.85
N SER A 95 18.31 -7.38 15.34
CA SER A 95 19.67 -7.82 15.04
C SER A 95 19.87 -9.23 15.60
N GLU A 96 20.32 -10.17 14.77
CA GLU A 96 20.82 -11.45 15.27
C GLU A 96 22.12 -11.14 16.03
N THR A 97 22.05 -11.03 17.36
CA THR A 97 23.26 -11.11 18.19
C THR A 97 23.78 -12.53 18.08
N THR A 98 24.73 -12.74 17.17
CA THR A 98 25.55 -13.95 17.15
C THR A 98 26.21 -14.07 18.52
N THR A 99 25.74 -15.02 19.31
CA THR A 99 26.32 -15.38 20.62
C THR A 99 27.12 -16.65 20.44
#